data_AF-A0A1T4VKA1-F1
#
_entry.id   AF-A0A1T4VKA1-F1
#
_cell.length_a   1.000
_cell.length_b   1.000
_cell.length_c   1.000
_cell.angle_alpha   90.00
_cell.angle_beta   90.00
_cell.angle_gamma   90.00
#
_symmetry.space_group_name_H-M   'P 1'
#
loop_
_entity.id
_entity.type
_entity.pdbx_description
1 polymer ?
#
loop_
_entity_poly.entity_id
_entity_poly.type
_entity_poly.pdbx_seq_one_letter_code
_entity_poly.pdbx_strand_id
1 'polypeptide(L)'
;MRISFTAYKIALILVVGILLAVVLYLMLDDEDKPITQARSHQGTSVDTSSHRDTFEYFLSTLGERNINDVQHAYNTFADSVSYGENQKPLFEKYQAYRRALDSLNAPDSLSGLDYLYFVQTQVTQLQAALFDDQERAQLFYEENLAREMAIKRMELEALNIDDKAMQQQWQDELDKLTPDMKASYQNAALIGQINHVMTSDDEQNRIQLNELVGEEAAARIKAFEQEEAKFEQNLSAYFAEKSQRANPMSGSDLKSLKDKYFTREQQRRVNALENMRSDSQ
;
A
#
# COMPACT_ATOMS: atom_id res chain seq x y z
N MET A 1 76.21 25.24 16.66
CA MET A 1 75.32 25.56 15.52
C MET A 1 74.13 26.32 16.08
N ARG A 2 74.10 27.66 15.93
CA ARG A 2 73.07 28.53 16.50
C ARG A 2 71.84 28.50 15.58
N ILE A 3 70.79 27.80 15.99
CA ILE A 3 69.49 27.90 15.32
C ILE A 3 68.97 29.30 15.63
N SER A 4 68.88 30.14 14.59
CA SER A 4 68.47 31.53 14.72
C SER A 4 67.02 31.62 15.21
N PHE A 5 66.78 32.55 16.13
CA PHE A 5 65.50 32.85 16.80
C PHE A 5 64.34 33.12 15.81
N THR A 6 64.64 33.33 14.53
CA THR A 6 63.69 33.51 13.43
C THR A 6 63.04 32.19 12.97
N ALA A 7 63.74 31.06 13.08
CA ALA A 7 63.20 29.76 12.65
C ALA A 7 62.03 29.28 13.53
N TYR A 8 62.10 29.54 14.85
CA TYR A 8 61.03 29.15 15.78
C TYR A 8 59.73 29.95 15.56
N LYS A 9 59.81 31.23 15.18
CA LYS A 9 58.62 32.04 14.88
C LYS A 9 57.89 31.55 13.63
N ILE A 10 58.62 31.14 12.60
CA ILE A 10 58.04 30.58 11.38
C ILE A 10 57.40 29.21 11.66
N ALA A 11 58.06 28.37 12.45
CA ALA A 11 57.51 27.09 12.88
C ALA A 11 56.23 27.25 13.73
N LEU A 12 56.21 28.22 14.65
CA LEU A 12 55.04 28.50 15.48
C LEU A 12 53.86 29.03 14.65
N ILE A 13 54.10 29.92 13.69
CA ILE A 13 53.04 30.45 12.79
C ILE A 13 52.46 29.33 11.91
N LEU A 14 53.30 28.40 11.41
CA LEU A 14 52.83 27.26 10.63
C LEU A 14 51.98 26.29 11.48
N VAL A 15 52.39 26.00 12.72
CA VAL A 15 51.62 25.11 13.60
C VAL A 15 50.29 25.74 14.02
N VAL A 16 50.27 27.04 14.32
CA VAL A 16 49.02 27.76 14.63
C VAL A 16 48.12 27.85 13.39
N GLY A 17 48.67 28.10 12.21
CA GLY A 17 47.90 28.11 10.95
C GLY A 17 47.29 26.75 10.62
N ILE A 18 48.01 25.66 10.85
CA ILE A 18 47.49 24.29 10.66
C ILE A 18 46.43 23.97 11.70
N LEU A 19 46.62 24.32 12.98
CA LEU A 19 45.60 24.14 14.00
C LEU A 19 44.34 24.94 13.72
N LEU A 20 44.48 26.18 13.24
CA LEU A 20 43.35 27.04 12.89
C LEU A 20 42.64 26.55 11.62
N ALA A 21 43.37 25.99 10.66
CA ALA A 21 42.81 25.32 9.49
C ALA A 21 42.09 24.01 9.85
N VAL A 22 42.60 23.23 10.81
CA VAL A 22 41.94 22.01 11.32
C VAL A 22 40.69 22.37 12.13
N VAL A 23 40.72 23.41 12.94
CA VAL A 23 39.55 23.89 13.68
C VAL A 23 38.50 24.48 12.72
N LEU A 24 38.90 25.23 11.69
CA LEU A 24 38.00 25.66 10.62
C LEU A 24 37.44 24.48 9.83
N TYR A 25 38.26 23.48 9.49
CA TYR A 25 37.80 22.27 8.80
C TYR A 25 36.80 21.47 9.65
N LEU A 26 37.03 21.34 10.95
CA LEU A 26 36.09 20.68 11.88
C LEU A 26 34.84 21.51 12.19
N MET A 27 34.88 22.84 12.01
CA MET A 27 33.70 23.71 12.10
C MET A 27 32.93 23.86 10.78
N LEU A 28 33.55 23.52 9.65
CA LEU A 28 32.95 23.55 8.30
C LEU A 28 32.44 22.16 7.85
N ASP A 29 32.63 21.10 8.63
CA ASP A 29 32.11 19.74 8.36
C ASP A 29 30.60 19.60 8.65
N ASP A 30 29.87 20.73 8.62
CA ASP A 30 28.41 20.81 8.69
C ASP A 30 27.80 21.31 7.36
N GLU A 31 28.63 21.54 6.32
CA GLU A 31 28.15 21.83 4.97
C GLU A 31 27.88 20.53 4.19
N ASP A 32 26.58 20.26 4.00
CA ASP A 32 25.99 19.47 2.91
C ASP A 32 26.64 18.11 2.64
N LYS A 33 26.42 17.15 3.55
CA LYS A 33 26.34 15.76 3.10
C LYS A 33 25.18 15.69 2.11
N PRO A 34 25.38 15.25 0.85
CA PRO A 34 24.27 15.03 -0.06
C PRO A 34 23.30 14.12 0.66
N ILE A 35 22.02 14.52 0.73
CA ILE A 35 20.97 13.73 1.38
C ILE A 35 20.84 12.44 0.57
N THR A 36 21.67 11.44 0.89
CA THR A 36 21.52 10.09 0.39
C THR A 36 20.13 9.66 0.80
N GLN A 37 19.31 9.13 -0.12
CA GLN A 37 17.97 8.65 0.20
C GLN A 37 17.97 7.71 1.42
N ALA A 38 16.87 7.67 2.17
CA ALA A 38 16.74 6.75 3.30
C ALA A 38 16.94 5.32 2.81
N ARG A 39 17.36 4.41 3.69
CA ARG A 39 17.65 3.04 3.27
C ARG A 39 16.39 2.35 2.76
N SER A 40 15.26 2.59 3.43
CA SER A 40 13.93 2.16 3.00
C SER A 40 13.48 2.74 1.67
N HIS A 41 14.07 3.85 1.20
CA HIS A 41 13.70 4.55 -0.02
C HIS A 41 14.65 4.29 -1.19
N GLN A 42 15.61 3.37 -1.05
CA GLN A 42 16.52 3.07 -2.14
C GLN A 42 15.76 2.48 -3.34
N GLY A 43 15.84 3.16 -4.49
CA GLY A 43 15.15 2.74 -5.71
C GLY A 43 13.69 3.19 -5.80
N THR A 44 13.23 4.05 -4.89
CA THR A 44 11.91 4.68 -4.97
C THR A 44 12.00 6.13 -5.44
N SER A 45 10.91 6.62 -6.04
CA SER A 45 10.70 8.04 -6.35
C SER A 45 9.75 8.66 -5.33
N VAL A 46 9.90 9.96 -5.07
CA VAL A 46 8.94 10.72 -4.26
C VAL A 46 7.59 10.69 -4.97
N ASP A 47 6.54 10.32 -4.24
CA ASP A 47 5.18 10.36 -4.75
C ASP A 47 4.66 11.81 -4.68
N THR A 48 4.37 12.39 -5.85
CA THR A 48 3.85 13.75 -5.98
C THR A 48 2.39 13.78 -6.45
N SER A 49 1.69 12.65 -6.39
CA SER A 49 0.29 12.55 -6.80
C SER A 49 -0.62 13.42 -5.93
N SER A 50 -0.33 13.54 -4.64
CA SER A 50 -0.96 14.48 -3.73
C SER A 50 0.04 15.06 -2.72
N HIS A 51 -0.33 16.18 -2.08
CA HIS A 51 0.44 16.77 -0.97
C HIS A 51 0.62 15.78 0.18
N ARG A 52 -0.42 15.02 0.49
CA ARG A 52 -0.37 13.99 1.52
C ARG A 52 0.62 12.90 1.18
N ASP A 53 0.58 12.35 -0.04
CA ASP A 53 1.45 11.23 -0.42
C ASP A 53 2.92 11.67 -0.43
N THR A 54 3.17 12.92 -0.85
CA THR A 54 4.49 13.53 -0.68
C THR A 54 4.88 13.60 0.79
N PHE A 55 4.02 14.09 1.68
CA PHE A 55 4.34 14.19 3.11
C PHE A 55 4.58 12.83 3.76
N GLU A 56 3.70 11.86 3.50
CA GLU A 56 3.79 10.50 4.02
C GLU A 56 5.04 9.77 3.49
N TYR A 57 5.46 10.04 2.25
CA TYR A 57 6.74 9.57 1.74
C TYR A 57 7.89 9.99 2.67
N PHE A 58 8.06 11.28 2.96
CA PHE A 58 9.13 11.74 3.85
C PHE A 58 8.98 11.23 5.28
N LEU A 59 7.76 11.23 5.82
CA LEU A 59 7.48 10.77 7.19
C LEU A 59 7.67 9.26 7.36
N SER A 60 7.57 8.46 6.30
CA SER A 60 7.85 7.02 6.36
C SER A 60 9.31 6.68 6.72
N THR A 61 10.22 7.67 6.67
CA THR A 61 11.62 7.53 7.10
C THR A 61 11.82 7.75 8.61
N LEU A 62 10.78 8.14 9.33
CA LEU A 62 10.81 8.24 10.79
C LEU A 62 11.09 6.86 11.38
N GLY A 63 12.16 6.76 12.17
CA GLY A 63 12.71 5.50 12.68
C GLY A 63 14.07 5.14 12.07
N GLU A 64 14.35 5.59 10.85
CA GLU A 64 15.71 5.60 10.27
C GLU A 64 16.40 6.96 10.46
N ARG A 65 15.59 8.02 10.54
CA ARG A 65 16.01 9.41 10.63
C ARG A 65 15.33 10.11 11.78
N ASN A 66 16.01 11.15 12.30
CA ASN A 66 15.38 12.05 13.25
C ASN A 66 14.46 13.05 12.52
N ILE A 67 13.54 13.68 13.25
CA ILE A 67 12.54 14.59 12.67
C ILE A 67 13.15 15.81 11.96
N ASN A 68 14.30 16.31 12.42
CA ASN A 68 14.97 17.45 11.78
C ASN A 68 15.56 17.05 10.42
N ASP A 69 16.13 15.85 10.31
CA ASP A 69 16.64 15.32 9.03
C ASP A 69 15.51 15.11 8.03
N VAL A 70 14.34 14.65 8.50
CA VAL A 70 13.13 14.51 7.67
C VAL A 70 12.65 15.86 7.17
N GLN A 71 12.56 16.86 8.05
CA GLN A 71 12.18 18.23 7.69
C GLN A 71 13.15 18.83 6.66
N HIS A 72 14.46 18.64 6.87
CA HIS A 72 15.47 19.14 5.96
C HIS A 72 15.37 18.46 4.58
N ALA A 73 15.21 17.14 4.54
CA ALA A 73 15.02 16.39 3.29
C ALA A 73 13.78 16.84 2.52
N TYR A 74 12.67 17.06 3.21
CA TYR A 74 11.46 17.60 2.59
C TYR A 74 11.69 19.02 2.06
N ASN A 75 12.31 19.91 2.84
CA ASN A 75 12.55 21.30 2.43
C ASN A 75 13.43 21.37 1.17
N THR A 76 14.51 20.59 1.13
CA THR A 76 15.41 20.49 -0.04
C THR A 76 14.65 19.97 -1.26
N PHE A 77 13.79 18.97 -1.09
CA PHE A 77 12.93 18.50 -2.17
C PHE A 77 11.98 19.61 -2.65
N ALA A 78 11.25 20.25 -1.74
CA ALA A 78 10.28 21.29 -2.08
C ALA A 78 10.91 22.45 -2.84
N ASP A 79 12.14 22.83 -2.49
CA ASP A 79 12.92 23.86 -3.19
C ASP A 79 13.36 23.41 -4.60
N SER A 80 13.74 22.13 -4.77
CA SER A 80 14.25 21.60 -6.03
C SER A 80 13.20 21.52 -7.15
N VAL A 81 11.94 21.32 -6.79
CA VAL A 81 10.82 21.14 -7.73
C VAL A 81 9.85 22.33 -7.75
N SER A 82 10.20 23.45 -7.07
CA SER A 82 9.30 24.59 -6.86
C SER A 82 7.90 24.13 -6.44
N TYR A 83 7.87 23.18 -5.50
CA TYR A 83 6.65 22.54 -5.02
C TYR A 83 5.90 23.53 -4.13
N GLY A 84 5.25 24.54 -4.74
CA GLY A 84 4.37 25.55 -4.14
C GLY A 84 4.93 26.36 -2.95
N GLU A 85 4.77 27.68 -2.97
CA GLU A 85 5.26 28.57 -1.89
C GLU A 85 4.70 28.23 -0.48
N ASN A 86 3.54 27.58 -0.40
CA ASN A 86 2.85 27.26 0.87
C ASN A 86 3.05 25.82 1.38
N GLN A 87 3.93 25.02 0.77
CA GLN A 87 4.00 23.59 1.08
C GLN A 87 4.82 23.26 2.33
N LYS A 88 5.86 24.06 2.64
CA LYS A 88 6.64 23.89 3.89
C LYS A 88 5.79 24.17 5.15
N PRO A 89 5.04 25.27 5.25
CA PRO A 89 4.10 25.47 6.36
C PRO A 89 3.03 24.39 6.44
N LEU A 90 2.52 23.90 5.29
CA LEU A 90 1.53 22.83 5.26
C LEU A 90 2.09 21.51 5.79
N PHE A 91 3.36 21.19 5.48
CA PHE A 91 4.05 20.02 6.01
C PHE A 91 4.28 20.12 7.54
N GLU A 92 4.58 21.30 8.07
CA GLU A 92 4.68 21.53 9.51
C GLU A 92 3.33 21.31 10.22
N LYS A 93 2.23 21.85 9.66
CA LYS A 93 0.86 21.57 10.14
C LYS A 93 0.56 20.07 10.09
N TYR A 94 0.96 19.39 9.02
CA TYR A 94 0.78 17.94 8.87
C TYR A 94 1.52 17.14 9.94
N GLN A 95 2.76 17.50 10.25
CA GLN A 95 3.51 16.89 11.35
C GLN A 95 2.87 17.16 12.73
N ALA A 96 2.32 18.36 12.94
CA ALA A 96 1.56 18.67 14.15
C ALA A 96 0.30 17.80 14.25
N TYR A 97 -0.42 17.62 13.14
CA TYR A 97 -1.57 16.72 13.06
C TYR A 97 -1.21 15.27 13.39
N ARG A 98 -0.16 14.72 12.77
CA ARG A 98 0.31 13.35 13.07
C ARG A 98 0.62 13.14 14.56
N ARG A 99 1.29 14.11 15.19
CA ARG A 99 1.57 14.06 16.65
C ARG A 99 0.30 14.19 17.50
N ALA A 100 -0.67 14.99 17.07
CA ALA A 100 -1.94 15.15 17.77
C ALA A 100 -2.79 13.87 17.71
N LEU A 101 -2.70 13.10 16.61
CA LEU A 101 -3.36 11.80 16.50
C LEU A 101 -2.88 10.81 17.57
N ASP A 102 -1.60 10.79 17.90
CA ASP A 102 -1.04 9.90 18.95
C ASP A 102 -1.61 10.20 20.34
N SER A 103 -2.18 11.38 20.54
CA SER A 103 -2.81 11.79 21.80
C SER A 103 -4.30 11.45 21.86
N LEU A 104 -4.90 10.97 20.76
CA LEU A 104 -6.29 10.54 20.74
C LEU A 104 -6.45 9.23 21.52
N ASN A 105 -7.25 9.29 22.59
CA ASN A 105 -7.60 8.13 23.38
C ASN A 105 -9.12 8.03 23.44
N ALA A 106 -9.65 6.91 22.96
CA ALA A 106 -11.06 6.59 23.12
C ALA A 106 -11.32 6.04 24.52
N PRO A 107 -12.47 6.36 25.15
CA PRO A 107 -12.88 5.69 26.37
C PRO A 107 -13.03 4.17 26.14
N ASP A 108 -12.51 3.35 27.07
CA ASP A 108 -12.59 1.87 27.01
C ASP A 108 -14.02 1.33 26.94
N SER A 109 -15.01 2.14 27.31
CA SER A 109 -16.43 1.79 27.26
C SER A 109 -17.04 1.83 25.86
N LEU A 110 -16.40 2.51 24.89
CA LEU A 110 -16.92 2.61 23.53
C LEU A 110 -16.54 1.38 22.70
N SER A 111 -17.48 0.88 21.91
CA SER A 111 -17.24 -0.23 20.98
C SER A 111 -18.15 -0.11 19.75
N GLY A 112 -17.87 -0.90 18.71
CA GLY A 112 -18.68 -0.93 17.48
C GLY A 112 -18.82 0.46 16.83
N LEU A 113 -20.04 0.79 16.39
CA LEU A 113 -20.35 2.06 15.71
C LEU A 113 -20.07 3.28 16.60
N ASP A 114 -20.36 3.23 17.90
CA ASP A 114 -20.13 4.35 18.81
C ASP A 114 -18.64 4.73 18.91
N TYR A 115 -17.77 3.72 18.94
CA TYR A 115 -16.32 3.93 18.89
C TYR A 115 -15.89 4.58 17.59
N LEU A 116 -16.41 4.12 16.45
CA LEU A 116 -16.04 4.63 15.14
C LEU A 116 -16.50 6.08 14.95
N TYR A 117 -17.70 6.41 15.42
CA TYR A 117 -18.21 7.76 15.44
C TYR A 117 -17.39 8.69 16.32
N PHE A 118 -16.96 8.22 17.48
CA PHE A 118 -16.03 8.95 18.34
C PHE A 118 -14.73 9.25 17.59
N VAL A 119 -14.08 8.24 17.00
CA VAL A 119 -12.83 8.43 16.25
C VAL A 119 -13.01 9.40 15.09
N GLN A 120 -14.06 9.24 14.27
CA GLN A 120 -14.37 10.14 13.16
C GLN A 120 -14.52 11.59 13.62
N THR A 121 -15.25 11.81 14.72
CA THR A 121 -15.49 13.14 15.29
C THR A 121 -14.16 13.76 15.76
N GLN A 122 -13.38 13.01 16.54
CA GLN A 122 -12.12 13.50 17.08
C GLN A 122 -11.12 13.86 15.98
N VAL A 123 -10.97 12.99 14.98
CA VAL A 123 -10.07 13.25 13.85
C VAL A 123 -10.53 14.47 13.05
N THR A 124 -11.82 14.60 12.75
CA THR A 124 -12.36 15.74 11.99
C THR A 124 -12.18 17.05 12.77
N GLN A 125 -12.34 17.03 14.09
CA GLN A 125 -12.08 18.20 14.94
C GLN A 125 -10.60 18.59 14.95
N LEU A 126 -9.68 17.62 15.05
CA LEU A 126 -8.24 17.89 14.94
C LEU A 126 -7.89 18.50 13.58
N GLN A 127 -8.45 17.97 12.50
CA GLN A 127 -8.24 18.53 11.17
C GLN A 127 -8.77 19.97 11.10
N ALA A 128 -9.98 20.25 11.60
CA ALA A 128 -10.56 21.60 11.61
C ALA A 128 -9.79 22.60 12.49
N ALA A 129 -9.12 22.12 13.54
CA ALA A 129 -8.30 22.96 14.42
C ALA A 129 -6.95 23.36 13.80
N LEU A 130 -6.41 22.55 12.89
CA LEU A 130 -5.07 22.72 12.33
C LEU A 130 -5.05 23.22 10.87
N PHE A 131 -6.14 22.99 10.12
CA PHE A 131 -6.21 23.22 8.69
C PHE A 131 -7.47 23.99 8.30
N ASP A 132 -7.34 24.87 7.32
CA ASP A 132 -8.49 25.52 6.70
C ASP A 132 -9.28 24.56 5.78
N ASP A 133 -10.43 25.01 5.27
CA ASP A 133 -11.32 24.16 4.48
C ASP A 133 -10.68 23.66 3.18
N GLN A 134 -9.83 24.47 2.55
CA GLN A 134 -9.15 24.10 1.31
C GLN A 134 -8.04 23.08 1.60
N GLU A 135 -7.23 23.33 2.62
CA GLU A 135 -6.18 22.42 3.08
C GLU A 135 -6.78 21.06 3.47
N ARG A 136 -7.93 21.05 4.17
CA ARG A 136 -8.60 19.79 4.53
C ARG A 136 -9.11 19.02 3.32
N ALA A 137 -9.71 19.71 2.35
CA ALA A 137 -10.16 19.08 1.12
C ALA A 137 -8.99 18.47 0.34
N GLN A 138 -7.84 19.14 0.30
CA GLN A 138 -6.65 18.66 -0.41
C GLN A 138 -5.95 17.49 0.29
N LEU A 139 -5.90 17.48 1.63
CA LEU A 139 -5.14 16.48 2.39
C LEU A 139 -5.97 15.28 2.85
N PHE A 140 -7.25 15.46 3.12
CA PHE A 140 -8.04 14.48 3.87
C PHE A 140 -9.34 14.06 3.19
N TYR A 141 -9.69 14.60 2.02
CA TYR A 141 -10.96 14.27 1.37
C TYR A 141 -11.16 12.77 1.21
N GLU A 142 -10.20 12.07 0.59
CA GLU A 142 -10.33 10.63 0.33
C GLU A 142 -10.34 9.81 1.61
N GLU A 143 -9.50 10.11 2.60
CA GLU A 143 -9.48 9.39 3.87
C GLU A 143 -10.76 9.61 4.68
N ASN A 144 -11.23 10.86 4.77
CA ASN A 144 -12.45 11.18 5.49
C ASN A 144 -13.65 10.52 4.82
N LEU A 145 -13.70 10.54 3.50
CA LEU A 145 -14.72 9.84 2.74
C LEU A 145 -14.65 8.33 2.97
N ALA A 146 -13.46 7.74 2.93
CA ALA A 146 -13.28 6.31 3.21
C ALA A 146 -13.78 5.93 4.61
N ARG A 147 -13.48 6.76 5.62
CA ARG A 147 -13.95 6.55 6.99
C ARG A 147 -15.47 6.69 7.10
N GLU A 148 -16.06 7.71 6.47
CA GLU A 148 -17.51 7.90 6.42
C GLU A 148 -18.22 6.72 5.75
N MET A 149 -17.74 6.29 4.58
CA MET A 149 -18.34 5.19 3.83
C MET A 149 -18.21 3.86 4.57
N ALA A 150 -17.10 3.62 5.28
CA ALA A 150 -16.95 2.45 6.14
C ALA A 150 -17.96 2.45 7.30
N ILE A 151 -18.16 3.59 7.96
CA ILE A 151 -19.16 3.76 9.02
C ILE A 151 -20.56 3.49 8.47
N LYS A 152 -20.94 4.15 7.37
CA LYS A 152 -22.25 3.95 6.71
C LYS A 152 -22.51 2.50 6.37
N ARG A 153 -21.51 1.79 5.84
CA ARG A 153 -21.66 0.37 5.55
C ARG A 153 -21.98 -0.45 6.82
N MET A 154 -21.26 -0.20 7.91
CA MET A 154 -21.53 -0.86 9.19
C MET A 154 -22.89 -0.50 9.78
N GLU A 155 -23.37 0.73 9.59
CA GLU A 155 -24.72 1.13 9.99
C GLU A 155 -25.77 0.33 9.24
N LEU A 156 -25.63 0.22 7.93
CA LEU A 156 -26.54 -0.55 7.09
C LEU A 156 -26.52 -2.04 7.47
N GLU A 157 -25.35 -2.62 7.74
CA GLU A 157 -25.21 -4.00 8.22
C GLU A 157 -25.90 -4.20 9.59
N ALA A 158 -25.88 -3.19 10.46
CA ALA A 158 -26.55 -3.23 11.76
C ALA A 158 -28.09 -3.16 11.69
N LEU A 159 -28.67 -2.73 10.55
CA LEU A 159 -30.13 -2.71 10.37
C LEU A 159 -30.73 -4.11 10.23
N ASN A 160 -29.91 -5.14 9.96
CA ASN A 160 -30.34 -6.53 9.80
C ASN A 160 -31.52 -6.68 8.80
N ILE A 161 -31.42 -5.95 7.68
CA ILE A 161 -32.32 -6.02 6.53
C ILE A 161 -31.86 -7.12 5.56
N ASP A 162 -32.71 -7.49 4.60
CA ASP A 162 -32.33 -8.45 3.58
C ASP A 162 -31.24 -7.91 2.64
N ASP A 163 -30.45 -8.81 2.05
CA ASP A 163 -29.30 -8.48 1.21
C ASP A 163 -29.65 -7.56 0.03
N LYS A 164 -30.85 -7.68 -0.53
CA LYS A 164 -31.28 -6.85 -1.66
C LYS A 164 -31.58 -5.42 -1.20
N ALA A 165 -32.28 -5.26 -0.07
CA ALA A 165 -32.50 -3.95 0.54
C ALA A 165 -31.17 -3.30 0.97
N MET A 166 -30.25 -4.07 1.54
CA MET A 166 -28.89 -3.65 1.89
C MET A 166 -28.14 -3.12 0.68
N GLN A 167 -28.12 -3.89 -0.42
CA GLN A 167 -27.43 -3.50 -1.65
C GLN A 167 -28.02 -2.24 -2.26
N GLN A 168 -29.35 -2.07 -2.25
CA GLN A 168 -30.00 -0.87 -2.75
C GLN A 168 -29.61 0.36 -1.92
N GLN A 169 -29.69 0.28 -0.59
CA GLN A 169 -29.31 1.41 0.27
C GLN A 169 -27.82 1.75 0.14
N TRP A 170 -26.96 0.75 0.00
CA TRP A 170 -25.56 0.98 -0.28
C TRP A 170 -25.32 1.66 -1.63
N GLN A 171 -26.05 1.27 -2.67
CA GLN A 171 -25.97 1.91 -3.97
C GLN A 171 -26.44 3.37 -3.92
N ASP A 172 -27.47 3.68 -3.15
CA ASP A 172 -27.95 5.05 -2.93
C ASP A 172 -26.89 5.92 -2.23
N GLU A 173 -26.07 5.36 -1.34
CA GLU A 173 -24.92 6.07 -0.75
C GLU A 173 -23.79 6.28 -1.78
N LEU A 174 -23.49 5.28 -2.61
CA LEU A 174 -22.48 5.40 -3.67
C LEU A 174 -22.87 6.44 -4.74
N ASP A 175 -24.17 6.61 -5.01
CA ASP A 175 -24.68 7.57 -5.99
C ASP A 175 -24.52 9.04 -5.57
N LYS A 176 -24.20 9.29 -4.30
CA LYS A 176 -23.87 10.63 -3.77
C LYS A 176 -22.40 11.01 -4.01
N LEU A 177 -21.56 10.06 -4.40
CA LEU A 177 -20.13 10.28 -4.58
C LEU A 177 -19.81 10.91 -5.95
N THR A 178 -18.62 11.49 -6.06
CA THR A 178 -18.08 11.88 -7.37
C THR A 178 -17.88 10.65 -8.26
N PRO A 179 -17.93 10.79 -9.61
CA PRO A 179 -17.79 9.66 -10.52
C PRO A 179 -16.54 8.80 -10.27
N ASP A 180 -15.40 9.44 -10.02
CA ASP A 180 -14.13 8.73 -9.78
C ASP A 180 -14.14 7.93 -8.47
N MET A 181 -14.71 8.50 -7.41
CA MET A 181 -14.84 7.81 -6.12
C MET A 181 -15.84 6.65 -6.22
N LYS A 182 -16.99 6.87 -6.85
CA LYS A 182 -17.97 5.81 -7.11
C LYS A 182 -17.35 4.65 -7.88
N ALA A 183 -16.59 4.95 -8.95
CA ALA A 183 -15.89 3.94 -9.73
C ALA A 183 -14.88 3.16 -8.88
N SER A 184 -14.13 3.82 -8.00
CA SER A 184 -13.19 3.16 -7.08
C SER A 184 -13.88 2.12 -6.19
N TYR A 185 -15.01 2.49 -5.56
CA TYR A 185 -15.79 1.55 -4.73
C TYR A 185 -16.40 0.40 -5.54
N GLN A 186 -16.92 0.69 -6.74
CA GLN A 186 -17.48 -0.35 -7.62
C GLN A 186 -16.41 -1.34 -8.06
N ASN A 187 -15.22 -0.84 -8.44
CA ASN A 187 -14.07 -1.68 -8.81
C ASN A 187 -13.60 -2.54 -7.64
N ALA A 188 -13.56 -2.00 -6.42
CA ALA A 188 -13.20 -2.76 -5.23
C ALA A 188 -14.20 -3.89 -4.91
N ALA A 189 -15.49 -3.69 -5.22
CA ALA A 189 -16.53 -4.70 -5.02
C ALA A 189 -16.61 -5.74 -6.16
N LEU A 190 -16.03 -5.44 -7.32
CA LEU A 190 -16.25 -6.19 -8.56
C LEU A 190 -15.92 -7.67 -8.46
N ILE A 191 -14.77 -8.04 -7.87
CA ILE A 191 -14.37 -9.46 -7.74
C ILE A 191 -15.36 -10.24 -6.88
N GLY A 192 -15.87 -9.63 -5.79
CA GLY A 192 -16.88 -10.27 -4.95
C GLY A 192 -18.19 -10.49 -5.72
N GLN A 193 -18.60 -9.51 -6.53
CA GLN A 193 -19.79 -9.60 -7.38
C GLN A 193 -19.63 -10.66 -8.47
N ILE A 194 -18.47 -10.72 -9.12
CA ILE A 194 -18.12 -11.76 -10.10
C ILE A 194 -18.25 -13.15 -9.45
N ASN A 195 -17.63 -13.35 -8.29
CA ASN A 195 -17.68 -14.64 -7.59
C ASN A 195 -19.10 -15.04 -7.21
N HIS A 196 -19.95 -14.08 -6.83
CA HIS A 196 -21.36 -14.34 -6.49
C HIS A 196 -22.16 -14.80 -7.72
N VAL A 197 -21.99 -14.10 -8.85
CA VAL A 197 -22.65 -14.45 -10.13
C VAL A 197 -22.17 -15.81 -10.65
N MET A 198 -20.91 -16.18 -10.39
CA MET A 198 -20.32 -17.45 -10.82
C MET A 198 -20.74 -18.68 -10.00
N THR A 199 -21.61 -18.53 -9.01
CA THR A 199 -21.99 -19.67 -8.13
C THR A 199 -22.82 -20.75 -8.84
N SER A 200 -23.43 -20.46 -10.00
CA SER A 200 -24.10 -21.46 -10.86
C SER A 200 -23.85 -21.20 -12.36
N ASP A 201 -23.79 -22.26 -13.17
CA ASP A 201 -23.56 -22.20 -14.63
C ASP A 201 -24.89 -22.07 -15.42
N ASP A 202 -25.79 -21.22 -14.95
CA ASP A 202 -27.04 -20.96 -15.67
C ASP A 202 -26.90 -19.80 -16.67
N GLU A 203 -27.72 -19.82 -17.72
CA GLU A 203 -27.70 -18.81 -18.78
C GLU A 203 -27.99 -17.39 -18.23
N GLN A 204 -28.70 -17.31 -17.11
CA GLN A 204 -29.06 -16.05 -16.48
C GLN A 204 -27.85 -15.37 -15.81
N ASN A 205 -26.98 -16.15 -15.17
CA ASN A 205 -25.71 -15.68 -14.61
C ASN A 205 -24.75 -15.21 -15.71
N ARG A 206 -24.79 -15.85 -16.89
CA ARG A 206 -23.98 -15.41 -18.04
C ARG A 206 -24.42 -14.05 -18.58
N ILE A 207 -25.72 -13.76 -18.55
CA ILE A 207 -26.25 -12.43 -18.89
C ILE A 207 -25.79 -11.41 -17.83
N GLN A 208 -25.97 -11.73 -16.55
CA GLN A 208 -25.57 -10.85 -15.44
C GLN A 208 -24.07 -10.55 -15.42
N LEU A 209 -23.23 -11.55 -15.72
CA LEU A 209 -21.79 -11.38 -15.81
C LEU A 209 -21.43 -10.43 -16.96
N ASN A 210 -22.06 -10.58 -18.13
CA ASN A 210 -21.84 -9.66 -19.26
C ASN A 210 -22.26 -8.23 -18.93
N GLU A 211 -23.38 -8.04 -18.22
CA GLU A 211 -23.81 -6.72 -17.76
C GLU A 211 -22.83 -6.12 -16.73
N LEU A 212 -22.24 -6.96 -15.89
CA LEU A 212 -21.34 -6.56 -14.82
C LEU A 212 -19.93 -6.17 -15.31
N VAL A 213 -19.32 -6.97 -16.20
CA VAL A 213 -17.92 -6.79 -16.62
C VAL A 213 -17.76 -6.40 -18.09
N GLY A 214 -18.83 -6.42 -18.88
CA GLY A 214 -18.79 -6.26 -20.33
C GLY A 214 -18.37 -7.51 -21.08
N GLU A 215 -18.64 -7.52 -22.39
CA GLU A 215 -18.47 -8.70 -23.26
C GLU A 215 -17.03 -9.21 -23.29
N GLU A 216 -16.03 -8.32 -23.40
CA GLU A 216 -14.62 -8.73 -23.49
C GLU A 216 -14.15 -9.43 -22.21
N ALA A 217 -14.46 -8.86 -21.04
CA ALA A 217 -14.05 -9.43 -19.77
C ALA A 217 -14.80 -10.75 -19.49
N ALA A 218 -16.09 -10.82 -19.81
CA ALA A 218 -16.86 -12.05 -19.71
C ALA A 218 -16.29 -13.16 -20.63
N ALA A 219 -15.83 -12.82 -21.83
CA ALA A 219 -15.17 -13.77 -22.73
C ALA A 219 -13.83 -14.28 -22.17
N ARG A 220 -13.02 -13.39 -21.56
CA ARG A 220 -11.76 -13.77 -20.88
C ARG A 220 -12.01 -14.70 -19.70
N ILE A 221 -13.02 -14.39 -18.91
CA ILE A 221 -13.48 -15.24 -17.80
C ILE A 221 -13.88 -16.63 -18.30
N LYS A 222 -14.70 -16.70 -19.35
CA LYS A 222 -15.12 -17.98 -19.93
C LYS A 222 -13.94 -18.80 -20.45
N ALA A 223 -12.95 -18.15 -21.06
CA ALA A 223 -11.73 -18.82 -21.49
C ALA A 223 -10.94 -19.39 -20.30
N PHE A 224 -10.89 -18.65 -19.18
CA PHE A 224 -10.28 -19.11 -17.94
C PHE A 224 -11.03 -20.33 -17.34
N GLU A 225 -12.36 -20.33 -17.30
CA GLU A 225 -13.17 -21.48 -16.85
C GLU A 225 -12.90 -22.73 -17.70
N GLN A 226 -12.77 -22.57 -19.02
CA GLN A 226 -12.44 -23.68 -19.92
C GLN A 226 -11.02 -24.23 -19.68
N GLU A 227 -10.06 -23.34 -19.39
CA GLU A 227 -8.71 -23.75 -19.02
C GLU A 227 -8.72 -24.52 -17.69
N GLU A 228 -9.50 -24.06 -16.71
CA GLU A 228 -9.64 -24.74 -15.43
C GLU A 228 -10.30 -26.12 -15.58
N ALA A 229 -11.41 -26.23 -16.30
CA ALA A 229 -12.09 -27.49 -16.55
C ALA A 229 -11.18 -28.51 -17.25
N LYS A 230 -10.37 -28.06 -18.22
CA LYS A 230 -9.37 -28.90 -18.89
C LYS A 230 -8.25 -29.32 -17.93
N PHE A 231 -7.80 -28.41 -17.07
CA PHE A 231 -6.80 -28.73 -16.04
C PHE A 231 -7.33 -29.80 -15.08
N GLU A 232 -8.56 -29.67 -14.57
CA GLU A 232 -9.18 -30.63 -13.66
C GLU A 232 -9.42 -31.99 -14.33
N GLN A 233 -9.84 -31.99 -15.61
CA GLN A 233 -9.95 -33.23 -16.39
C GLN A 233 -8.60 -33.93 -16.53
N ASN A 234 -7.54 -33.18 -16.86
CA ASN A 234 -6.18 -33.70 -16.95
C ASN A 234 -5.68 -34.20 -15.59
N LEU A 235 -6.03 -33.51 -14.49
CA LEU A 235 -5.72 -33.90 -13.12
C LEU A 235 -6.36 -35.22 -12.73
N SER A 236 -7.65 -35.38 -13.02
CA SER A 236 -8.38 -36.62 -12.79
C SER A 236 -7.78 -37.78 -13.59
N ALA A 237 -7.52 -37.58 -14.89
CA ALA A 237 -6.92 -38.59 -15.77
C ALA A 237 -5.48 -38.96 -15.33
N TYR A 238 -4.69 -37.97 -14.93
CA TYR A 238 -3.34 -38.16 -14.38
C TYR A 238 -3.36 -39.05 -13.14
N PHE A 239 -4.22 -38.74 -12.16
CA PHE A 239 -4.33 -39.54 -10.94
C PHE A 239 -4.87 -40.95 -11.20
N ALA A 240 -5.81 -41.10 -12.13
CA ALA A 240 -6.31 -42.41 -12.54
C ALA A 240 -5.18 -43.26 -13.15
N GLU A 241 -4.41 -42.73 -14.09
CA GLU A 241 -3.28 -43.46 -14.70
C GLU A 241 -2.16 -43.74 -13.70
N LYS A 242 -1.85 -42.79 -12.80
CA LYS A 242 -0.87 -42.98 -11.74
C LYS A 242 -1.25 -44.14 -10.81
N SER A 243 -2.54 -44.27 -10.46
CA SER A 243 -3.04 -45.34 -9.58
C SER A 243 -2.97 -46.74 -10.19
N GLN A 244 -2.99 -46.85 -11.52
CA GLN A 244 -2.91 -48.14 -12.24
C GLN A 244 -1.47 -48.64 -12.40
N ARG A 245 -0.47 -47.80 -12.11
CA ARG A 245 0.95 -48.14 -12.23
C ARG A 245 1.49 -48.69 -10.90
N ALA A 246 2.50 -49.56 -10.98
CA ALA A 246 3.14 -50.12 -9.80
C ALA A 246 3.73 -49.02 -8.91
N ASN A 247 3.49 -49.12 -7.61
CA ASN A 247 3.97 -48.16 -6.62
C ASN A 247 5.14 -48.81 -5.82
N PRO A 248 6.30 -48.15 -5.66
CA PRO A 248 6.64 -46.79 -6.09
C PRO A 248 7.06 -46.71 -7.57
N MET A 249 6.56 -45.68 -8.28
CA MET A 249 7.06 -45.30 -9.60
C MET A 249 8.47 -44.70 -9.49
N SER A 250 9.31 -44.96 -10.50
CA SER A 250 10.61 -44.28 -10.60
C SER A 250 10.42 -42.78 -10.86
N GLY A 251 11.39 -41.95 -10.46
CA GLY A 251 11.33 -40.50 -10.65
C GLY A 251 11.25 -40.08 -12.13
N SER A 252 11.87 -40.84 -13.04
CA SER A 252 11.77 -40.61 -14.49
C SER A 252 10.38 -40.93 -15.01
N ASP A 253 9.77 -42.04 -14.59
CA ASP A 253 8.43 -42.43 -15.05
C ASP A 253 7.38 -41.44 -14.55
N LEU A 254 7.52 -40.96 -13.31
CA LEU A 254 6.62 -39.96 -12.74
C LEU A 254 6.72 -38.62 -13.50
N LYS A 255 7.93 -38.21 -13.87
CA LYS A 255 8.15 -37.01 -14.67
C LYS A 255 7.54 -37.14 -16.06
N SER A 256 7.78 -38.25 -16.75
CA SER A 256 7.18 -38.49 -18.07
C SER A 256 5.65 -38.54 -18.02
N LEU A 257 5.08 -39.09 -16.94
CA LEU A 257 3.64 -39.07 -16.74
C LEU A 257 3.12 -37.63 -16.54
N LYS A 258 3.83 -36.77 -15.81
CA LYS A 258 3.45 -35.36 -15.65
C LYS A 258 3.58 -34.58 -16.96
N ASP A 259 4.65 -34.80 -17.71
CA ASP A 259 4.88 -34.15 -19.01
C ASP A 259 3.79 -34.51 -20.05
N LYS A 260 3.11 -35.66 -19.89
CA LYS A 260 1.97 -36.07 -20.73
C LYS A 260 0.72 -35.21 -20.51
N TYR A 261 0.46 -34.78 -19.26
CA TYR A 261 -0.80 -34.14 -18.88
C TYR A 261 -0.69 -32.63 -18.63
N PHE A 262 0.51 -32.13 -18.31
CA PHE A 262 0.69 -30.77 -17.80
C PHE A 262 1.89 -30.07 -18.43
N THR A 263 1.75 -28.76 -18.64
CA THR A 263 2.87 -27.88 -18.99
C THR A 263 3.83 -27.75 -17.81
N ARG A 264 5.07 -27.29 -18.06
CA ARG A 264 6.05 -27.04 -16.99
C ARG A 264 5.54 -26.07 -15.92
N GLU A 265 4.74 -25.09 -16.30
CA GLU A 265 4.17 -24.11 -15.37
C GLU A 265 3.14 -24.78 -14.45
N GLN A 266 2.28 -25.63 -15.00
CA GLN A 266 1.25 -26.38 -14.28
C GLN A 266 1.83 -27.44 -13.33
N GLN A 267 3.01 -28.00 -13.62
CA GLN A 267 3.63 -29.03 -12.78
C GLN A 267 3.89 -28.59 -11.34
N ARG A 268 4.16 -27.29 -11.09
CA ARG A 268 4.29 -26.76 -9.72
C ARG A 268 2.98 -26.89 -8.94
N ARG A 269 1.85 -26.53 -9.57
CA ARG A 269 0.50 -26.69 -8.99
C ARG A 269 0.19 -28.16 -8.73
N VAL A 270 0.49 -29.04 -9.69
CA VAL A 270 0.26 -30.50 -9.55
C VAL A 270 1.06 -31.08 -8.39
N ASN A 271 2.34 -30.73 -8.25
CA ASN A 271 3.17 -31.20 -7.13
C ASN A 271 2.57 -30.82 -5.77
N ALA A 272 2.04 -29.60 -5.63
CA ALA A 272 1.39 -29.18 -4.41
C ALA A 272 0.13 -30.01 -4.11
N LEU A 273 -0.72 -30.24 -5.12
CA LEU A 273 -1.94 -31.04 -4.98
C LEU A 273 -1.66 -32.51 -4.62
N GLU A 274 -0.57 -33.08 -5.16
CA GLU A 274 -0.12 -34.42 -4.79
C GLU A 274 0.29 -34.52 -3.32
N ASN A 275 1.01 -33.53 -2.79
CA ASN A 275 1.44 -33.50 -1.40
C ASN A 275 0.22 -33.42 -0.46
N MET A 276 -0.71 -32.50 -0.72
CA MET A 276 -1.92 -32.35 0.09
C MET A 276 -2.75 -33.63 0.18
N ARG A 277 -2.82 -34.38 -0.94
CA ARG A 277 -3.55 -35.64 -0.99
C ARG A 277 -2.80 -36.80 -0.32
N SER A 278 -1.47 -36.75 -0.29
CA SER A 278 -0.63 -37.73 0.41
C SER A 278 -0.65 -37.52 1.93
N ASP A 279 -0.77 -36.28 2.38
CA ASP A 279 -0.90 -35.93 3.81
C ASP A 279 -2.30 -36.25 4.39
N SER A 280 -3.28 -36.50 3.51
CA SER A 280 -4.67 -36.83 3.88
C SER A 280 -4.94 -38.35 3.93
N GLN A 281 -3.92 -39.19 3.76
CA GLN A 281 -3.98 -40.66 3.79
C GLN A 281 -3.16 -41.23 4.94
#